data_AF-A0A1Q5XZP1-F1
#
_entry.id   AF-A0A1Q5XZP1-F1
#
_cell.length_a   1.000
_cell.length_b   1.000
_cell.length_c   1.000
_cell.angle_alpha   90.00
_cell.angle_beta   90.00
_cell.angle_gamma   90.00
#
_symmetry.space_group_name_H-M   'P 1'
#
loop_
_entity.id
_entity.type
_entity.pdbx_description
1 polymer ?
#
loop_
_entity_poly.entity_id
_entity_poly.type
_entity_poly.pdbx_seq_one_letter_code
_entity_poly.pdbx_strand_id
1 'polypeptide(L)'
;MITIALTKKLFELSALVEEQDNEEEDEFYKWHANVFRMAKKNNVIFMNNQTRYNFILFGMKKEHFKNINQLFVQSLIENLRADEIRDSKITEYVSKADAIKFTKTYSRSVLGSMTDMVSVLSTARNSKLHIIFQ
;
A
#
# COMPACT_ATOMS: atom_id res chain seq x y z
N MET A 1 12.41 -5.18 8.95
CA MET A 1 11.62 -3.95 9.08
C MET A 1 10.93 -3.76 7.73
N ILE A 2 9.66 -3.38 7.72
CA ILE A 2 8.98 -3.03 6.46
C ILE A 2 9.05 -1.51 6.32
N THR A 3 9.37 -1.06 5.12
CA THR A 3 9.45 0.38 4.81
C THR A 3 8.39 0.73 3.79
N ILE A 4 7.53 1.68 4.14
CA ILE A 4 6.46 2.13 3.26
C ILE A 4 6.72 3.60 2.89
N ALA A 5 7.14 3.80 1.64
CA ALA A 5 7.37 5.10 1.05
C ALA A 5 6.06 5.72 0.57
N LEU A 6 5.58 6.75 1.27
CA LEU A 6 4.28 7.38 1.00
C LEU A 6 4.43 8.61 0.10
N THR A 7 3.41 8.87 -0.72
CA THR A 7 3.30 10.16 -1.43
C THR A 7 3.08 11.31 -0.45
N LYS A 8 3.51 12.52 -0.85
CA LYS A 8 3.34 13.75 -0.04
C LYS A 8 1.90 13.92 0.48
N LYS A 9 0.93 13.72 -0.41
CA LYS A 9 -0.50 13.82 -0.09
C LYS A 9 -0.94 12.78 0.96
N LEU A 10 -0.40 11.57 0.93
CA LEU A 10 -0.72 10.54 1.91
C LEU A 10 -0.09 10.83 3.28
N PHE A 11 1.13 11.40 3.33
CA PHE A 11 1.70 11.90 4.59
C PHE A 11 0.83 12.97 5.24
N GLU A 12 0.42 13.98 4.46
CA GLU A 12 -0.41 15.09 4.96
C GLU A 12 -1.75 14.59 5.54
N LEU A 13 -2.34 13.56 4.94
CA LEU A 13 -3.62 12.99 5.41
C LEU A 13 -3.47 12.07 6.62
N SER A 14 -2.32 11.41 6.77
CA SER A 14 -2.10 10.41 7.80
C SER A 14 -1.49 10.95 9.08
N ALA A 15 -0.81 12.11 9.01
CA ALA A 15 -0.07 12.70 10.12
C ALA A 15 0.95 11.74 10.75
N LEU A 16 1.48 10.82 9.93
CA LEU A 16 2.57 9.93 10.32
C LEU A 16 3.88 10.70 10.45
N VAL A 17 4.75 10.22 11.34
CA VAL A 17 6.10 10.74 11.47
C VAL A 17 6.93 10.20 10.31
N GLU A 18 7.61 11.09 9.61
CA GLU A 18 8.57 10.70 8.60
C GLU A 18 9.85 10.20 9.27
N GLU A 19 10.26 8.99 8.93
CA GLU A 19 11.48 8.35 9.38
C GLU A 19 12.52 8.36 8.27
N GLN A 20 13.80 8.16 8.64
CA GLN A 20 14.89 8.09 7.68
C GLN A 20 14.78 6.81 6.85
N ASP A 21 14.87 6.97 5.54
CA ASP A 21 15.00 5.84 4.65
C ASP A 21 16.41 5.24 4.76
N ASN A 22 16.50 3.92 4.71
CA ASN A 22 17.77 3.21 4.66
C ASN A 22 17.83 2.48 3.32
N GLU A 23 18.67 2.97 2.42
CA GLU A 23 18.78 2.44 1.07
C GLU A 23 19.24 0.98 1.04
N GLU A 24 19.95 0.51 2.08
CA GLU A 24 20.47 -0.86 2.21
C GLU A 24 19.40 -1.90 2.53
N GLU A 25 18.16 -1.50 2.81
CA GLU A 25 17.08 -2.45 3.04
C GLU A 25 16.67 -3.20 1.76
N ASP A 26 16.39 -4.49 1.91
CA ASP A 26 15.95 -5.37 0.84
C ASP A 26 14.60 -4.88 0.24
N GLU A 27 14.59 -4.70 -1.09
CA GLU A 27 13.42 -4.22 -1.87
C GLU A 27 12.19 -5.12 -1.69
N PHE A 28 12.36 -6.38 -1.30
CA PHE A 28 11.26 -7.27 -0.96
C PHE A 28 10.44 -6.77 0.25
N TYR A 29 11.04 -6.02 1.17
CA TYR A 29 10.37 -5.41 2.33
C TYR A 29 10.05 -3.92 2.13
N LYS A 30 10.37 -3.36 0.96
CA LYS A 30 10.00 -1.99 0.61
C LYS A 30 8.70 -1.95 -0.18
N TRP A 31 7.88 -0.97 0.18
CA TRP A 31 6.57 -0.72 -0.40
C TRP A 31 6.43 0.75 -0.76
N HIS A 32 5.59 1.01 -1.75
CA HIS A 32 5.08 2.34 -2.05
C HIS A 32 3.60 2.41 -1.77
N ALA A 33 3.16 3.54 -1.21
CA ALA A 33 1.75 3.81 -1.01
C ALA A 33 1.33 5.18 -1.52
N ASN A 34 0.16 5.22 -2.16
CA ASN A 34 -0.43 6.45 -2.70
C ASN A 34 -1.90 6.55 -2.35
N VAL A 35 -2.36 7.77 -2.10
CA VAL A 35 -3.77 8.09 -1.91
C VAL A 35 -4.38 8.67 -3.18
N PHE A 36 -5.48 8.08 -3.62
CA PHE A 36 -6.24 8.53 -4.78
C PHE A 36 -7.72 8.66 -4.46
N ARG A 37 -8.43 9.45 -5.26
CA ARG A 37 -9.86 9.66 -5.08
C ARG A 37 -10.64 8.87 -6.13
N MET A 38 -11.53 8.00 -5.68
CA MET A 38 -12.42 7.22 -6.54
C MET A 38 -13.78 7.10 -5.85
N ALA A 39 -14.87 7.18 -6.63
CA ALA A 39 -16.24 7.16 -6.11
C ALA A 39 -16.49 8.16 -4.96
N LYS A 40 -15.94 9.37 -5.09
CA LYS A 40 -15.98 10.46 -4.10
C LYS A 40 -15.28 10.16 -2.76
N LYS A 41 -14.69 8.99 -2.57
CA LYS A 41 -13.95 8.57 -1.37
C LYS A 41 -12.44 8.57 -1.60
N ASN A 42 -11.66 8.70 -0.53
CA ASN A 42 -10.22 8.43 -0.58
C ASN A 42 -10.01 6.91 -0.59
N ASN A 43 -9.00 6.46 -1.31
CA ASN A 43 -8.56 5.07 -1.35
C ASN A 43 -7.04 5.09 -1.31
N VAL A 44 -6.43 4.03 -0.77
CA VAL A 44 -4.98 3.90 -0.69
C VAL A 44 -4.57 2.65 -1.45
N ILE A 45 -3.64 2.78 -2.38
CA ILE A 45 -3.00 1.65 -3.03
C ILE A 45 -1.63 1.43 -2.40
N PHE A 46 -1.31 0.17 -2.11
CA PHE A 46 0.02 -0.29 -1.71
C PHE A 46 0.61 -1.13 -2.83
N MET A 47 1.91 -1.00 -3.07
CA MET A 47 2.64 -1.78 -4.07
C MET A 47 4.01 -2.17 -3.51
N ASN A 48 4.34 -3.45 -3.59
CA ASN A 48 5.67 -3.94 -3.25
C ASN A 48 6.69 -3.56 -4.34
N ASN A 49 7.89 -3.16 -3.94
CA ASN A 49 8.90 -2.68 -4.87
C ASN A 49 9.45 -3.79 -5.77
N GLN A 50 9.73 -4.95 -5.19
CA GLN A 50 10.33 -6.07 -5.91
C GLN A 50 9.30 -6.86 -6.71
N THR A 51 8.20 -7.27 -6.09
CA THR A 51 7.24 -8.20 -6.70
C THR A 51 6.16 -7.51 -7.52
N ARG A 52 5.99 -6.18 -7.37
CA ARG A 52 4.87 -5.40 -7.92
C ARG A 52 3.49 -5.85 -7.45
N TYR A 53 3.44 -6.75 -6.47
CA TYR A 53 2.22 -7.11 -5.77
C TYR A 53 1.56 -5.87 -5.20
N ASN A 54 0.26 -5.71 -5.42
CA ASN A 54 -0.45 -4.51 -5.00
C ASN A 54 -1.86 -4.84 -4.54
N PHE A 55 -2.37 -4.01 -3.63
CA PHE A 55 -3.73 -4.10 -3.13
C PHE A 55 -4.24 -2.71 -2.74
N ILE A 56 -5.56 -2.57 -2.62
CA ILE A 56 -6.23 -1.29 -2.42
C ILE A 56 -7.10 -1.34 -1.17
N LEU A 57 -6.91 -0.36 -0.28
CA LEU A 57 -7.85 -0.03 0.78
C LEU A 57 -8.90 0.94 0.24
N PHE A 58 -10.14 0.48 0.11
CA PHE A 58 -11.24 1.28 -0.39
C PHE A 58 -11.93 2.09 0.71
N GLY A 59 -12.40 3.29 0.38
CA GLY A 59 -13.29 4.05 1.26
C GLY A 59 -12.63 4.60 2.53
N MET A 60 -11.34 4.94 2.46
CA MET A 60 -10.55 5.45 3.56
C MET A 60 -11.09 6.78 4.11
N LYS A 61 -11.29 6.82 5.43
CA LYS A 61 -11.68 8.00 6.21
C LYS A 61 -10.52 8.46 7.08
N LYS A 62 -10.63 9.66 7.66
CA LYS A 62 -9.62 10.24 8.57
C LYS A 62 -9.22 9.29 9.71
N GLU A 63 -10.19 8.57 10.28
CA GLU A 63 -9.95 7.59 11.36
C GLU A 63 -9.11 6.40 10.91
N HIS A 64 -9.27 5.93 9.66
CA HIS A 64 -8.52 4.80 9.12
C HIS A 64 -7.04 5.13 8.95
N PHE A 65 -6.69 6.36 8.61
CA PHE A 65 -5.28 6.74 8.45
C PHE A 65 -4.50 6.69 9.76
N LYS A 66 -5.15 6.82 10.92
CA LYS A 66 -4.52 6.67 12.24
C LYS A 66 -4.04 5.24 12.49
N ASN A 67 -4.73 4.26 11.89
CA ASN A 67 -4.48 2.83 12.06
C ASN A 67 -3.96 2.18 10.77
N ILE A 68 -3.35 2.98 9.88
CA ILE A 68 -2.95 2.50 8.55
C ILE A 68 -1.93 1.35 8.60
N ASN A 69 -1.07 1.30 9.64
CA ASN A 69 -0.20 0.15 9.92
C ASN A 69 -0.99 -1.15 10.07
N GLN A 70 -1.99 -1.14 10.95
CA GLN A 70 -2.81 -2.31 11.22
C GLN A 70 -3.61 -2.71 9.98
N LEU A 71 -4.18 -1.74 9.27
CA LEU A 71 -4.93 -1.98 8.04
C LEU A 71 -4.06 -2.56 6.93
N PHE A 72 -2.81 -2.08 6.80
CA PHE A 72 -1.84 -2.62 5.85
C PHE A 72 -1.54 -4.09 6.14
N VAL A 73 -1.18 -4.42 7.39
CA VAL A 73 -0.81 -5.80 7.77
C VAL A 73 -2.01 -6.75 7.62
N GLN A 74 -3.18 -6.36 8.14
CA GLN A 74 -4.38 -7.16 8.05
C GLN A 74 -4.75 -7.45 6.59
N SER A 75 -4.80 -6.40 5.76
CA SER A 75 -5.17 -6.57 4.35
C SER A 75 -4.12 -7.38 3.59
N LEU A 76 -2.83 -7.20 3.89
CA LEU A 76 -1.78 -8.00 3.27
C LEU A 76 -1.95 -9.50 3.59
N ILE A 77 -2.22 -9.85 4.86
CA ILE A 77 -2.46 -11.24 5.26
C ILE A 77 -3.69 -11.81 4.55
N GLU A 78 -4.80 -11.06 4.54
CA GLU A 78 -6.06 -11.49 3.90
C GLU A 78 -5.87 -11.73 2.40
N ASN A 79 -5.21 -10.81 1.68
CA ASN A 79 -4.98 -10.97 0.25
C ASN A 79 -4.00 -12.12 -0.06
N LEU A 80 -2.89 -12.25 0.68
CA LEU A 80 -1.94 -13.35 0.48
C LEU A 80 -2.58 -14.73 0.74
N ARG A 81 -3.49 -14.82 1.72
CA ARG A 81 -4.28 -16.05 1.96
C ARG A 81 -5.24 -16.33 0.82
N ALA A 82 -5.90 -15.30 0.30
CA ALA A 82 -6.78 -15.44 -0.86
C ALA A 82 -6.00 -15.89 -2.11
N ASP A 83 -4.73 -15.50 -2.21
CA ASP A 83 -3.79 -15.97 -3.25
C ASP A 83 -3.15 -17.33 -2.94
N GLU A 84 -3.71 -18.08 -1.97
CA GLU A 84 -3.29 -19.43 -1.56
C GLU A 84 -1.83 -19.53 -1.08
N ILE A 85 -1.25 -18.41 -0.63
CA ILE A 85 0.08 -18.43 0.00
C ILE A 85 -0.02 -19.12 1.36
N ARG A 86 0.88 -20.07 1.59
CA ARG A 86 0.95 -20.83 2.85
C ARG A 86 1.12 -19.90 4.05
N ASP A 87 0.31 -20.11 5.08
CA ASP A 87 0.36 -19.33 6.34
C ASP A 87 1.76 -19.22 6.92
N SER A 88 2.58 -20.28 6.85
CA SER A 88 3.96 -20.24 7.35
C SER A 88 4.83 -19.19 6.66
N LYS A 89 4.63 -18.98 5.35
CA LYS A 89 5.32 -17.94 4.57
C LYS A 89 4.77 -16.55 4.83
N ILE A 90 3.45 -16.44 5.05
CA ILE A 90 2.83 -15.19 5.46
C ILE A 90 3.39 -14.75 6.82
N THR A 91 3.37 -15.64 7.82
CA THR A 91 3.91 -15.37 9.16
C THR A 91 5.39 -14.99 9.11
N GLU A 92 6.20 -15.71 8.33
CA GLU A 92 7.62 -15.38 8.12
C GLU A 92 7.79 -13.94 7.61
N TYR A 93 7.02 -13.55 6.59
CA TYR A 93 7.08 -12.21 6.02
C TYR A 93 6.58 -11.12 6.98
N VAL A 94 5.38 -11.30 7.55
CA VAL A 94 4.74 -10.27 8.39
C VAL A 94 5.38 -10.16 9.78
N SER A 95 6.21 -11.11 10.21
CA SER A 95 7.05 -10.93 11.40
C SER A 95 7.97 -9.71 11.31
N LYS A 96 8.26 -9.23 10.09
CA LYS A 96 9.00 -7.99 9.85
C LYS A 96 8.13 -6.73 9.92
N ALA A 97 6.81 -6.87 9.96
CA ALA A 97 5.83 -5.79 9.94
C ALA A 97 5.57 -5.17 11.33
N ASP A 98 5.99 -5.82 12.43
CA ASP A 98 5.92 -5.23 13.77
C ASP A 98 6.83 -3.98 13.91
N ALA A 99 7.77 -3.82 12.98
CA ALA A 99 8.54 -2.60 12.77
C ALA A 99 8.24 -2.06 11.36
N ILE A 100 7.07 -1.47 11.15
CA ILE A 100 6.82 -0.68 9.94
C ILE A 100 7.32 0.74 10.19
N LYS A 101 8.16 1.25 9.29
CA LYS A 101 8.52 2.65 9.22
C LYS A 101 7.93 3.33 7.99
N PHE A 102 7.69 4.63 8.12
CA PHE A 102 7.14 5.45 7.04
C PHE A 102 8.14 6.49 6.55
N THR A 103 8.42 6.48 5.25
CA THR A 103 9.36 7.41 4.61
C THR A 103 8.63 8.18 3.50
N LYS A 104 9.04 9.41 3.18
CA LYS A 104 8.53 10.07 1.96
C LYS A 104 9.13 9.43 0.72
N THR A 105 8.32 9.26 -0.31
CA THR A 105 8.85 8.92 -1.63
C THR A 105 9.43 10.17 -2.31
N TYR A 106 10.74 10.12 -2.63
CA TYR A 106 11.43 11.14 -3.41
C TYR A 106 11.63 10.72 -4.88
N SER A 107 11.26 9.47 -5.23
CA SER A 107 11.44 8.93 -6.58
C SER A 107 10.34 9.40 -7.53
N ARG A 108 10.71 10.29 -8.46
CA ARG A 108 9.81 10.78 -9.52
C ARG A 108 9.32 9.68 -10.46
N SER A 109 10.12 8.62 -10.68
CA SER A 109 9.72 7.48 -11.51
C SER A 109 8.62 6.66 -10.85
N VAL A 110 8.73 6.38 -9.55
CA VAL A 110 7.69 5.69 -8.78
C VAL A 110 6.40 6.49 -8.77
N LEU A 111 6.49 7.80 -8.56
CA LEU A 111 5.32 8.69 -8.61
C LEU A 111 4.63 8.67 -9.98
N GLY A 112 5.41 8.59 -11.07
CA GLY A 112 4.90 8.40 -12.43
C GLY A 112 4.12 7.09 -12.57
N SER A 113 4.74 5.96 -12.25
CA SER A 113 4.12 4.63 -12.36
C SER A 113 2.84 4.49 -11.51
N MET A 114 2.82 5.07 -10.31
CA MET A 114 1.62 5.06 -9.46
C MET A 114 0.51 5.95 -10.02
N THR A 115 0.87 7.07 -10.66
CA THR A 115 -0.10 7.95 -11.33
C THR A 115 -0.74 7.23 -12.50
N ASP A 116 0.06 6.53 -13.31
CA ASP A 116 -0.42 5.72 -14.43
C ASP A 116 -1.35 4.60 -13.96
N MET A 117 -0.99 3.90 -12.89
CA MET A 117 -1.84 2.85 -12.31
C MET A 117 -3.18 3.38 -11.79
N VAL A 118 -3.17 4.53 -11.10
CA VAL A 118 -4.42 5.20 -10.69
C VAL A 118 -5.27 5.59 -11.90
N SER A 119 -4.64 6.07 -12.98
CA SER A 119 -5.32 6.40 -14.24
C SER A 119 -6.02 5.18 -14.83
N VAL A 120 -5.33 4.04 -14.93
CA VAL A 120 -5.88 2.76 -15.39
C VAL A 120 -7.07 2.31 -14.52
N LEU A 121 -6.91 2.33 -13.19
CA LEU A 121 -7.98 1.96 -12.26
C LEU A 121 -9.21 2.87 -12.36
N SER A 122 -9.01 4.17 -12.60
CA SER A 122 -10.10 5.12 -12.79
C SER A 122 -10.84 4.93 -14.12
N THR A 123 -10.14 4.41 -15.14
CA THR A 123 -10.67 4.19 -16.50
C THR A 123 -11.37 2.84 -16.64
N ALA A 124 -10.94 1.81 -15.89
CA ALA A 124 -11.54 0.47 -15.88
C ALA A 124 -13.01 0.43 -15.44
N ARG A 125 -13.58 1.55 -14.96
CA ARG A 125 -15.01 1.69 -14.63
C ARG A 125 -15.96 1.42 -15.82
N ASN A 126 -15.48 1.45 -17.07
CA ASN A 126 -16.30 1.09 -18.23
C ASN A 126 -16.34 -0.41 -18.55
N SER A 127 -15.60 -1.25 -17.82
CA SER A 127 -15.64 -2.70 -18.01
C SER A 127 -15.37 -3.44 -16.69
N LYS A 128 -16.45 -3.67 -15.92
CA LYS A 128 -16.63 -4.70 -14.89
C LYS A 128 -15.40 -5.02 -14.00
N LEU A 129 -15.25 -4.30 -12.88
CA LEU A 129 -14.62 -4.83 -11.66
C LEU A 129 -15.73 -5.25 -10.69
N HIS A 130 -16.22 -6.48 -10.88
CA HIS A 130 -17.21 -7.14 -10.02
C HIS A 130 -16.59 -8.35 -9.30
N ILE A 131 -15.28 -8.34 -9.10
CA ILE A 131 -14.54 -9.46 -8.51
C ILE A 131 -13.72 -8.88 -7.35
N ILE A 132 -13.68 -9.63 -6.25
CA ILE A 132 -13.21 -9.27 -4.91
C ILE A 132 -14.32 -8.61 -4.06
N PHE A 133 -15.43 -9.33 -3.89
CA PHE A 133 -16.20 -9.44 -2.64
C PHE A 133 -17.14 -10.65 -2.81
N GLN A 134 -16.63 -11.85 -2.53
CA GLN A 134 -17.43 -12.96 -2.03
C GLN A 134 -16.76 -13.47 -0.76
#